data_AF-V9IDK3-F1
#
_entry.id   AF-V9IDK3-F1
#
_cell.length_a   1.000
_cell.length_b   1.000
_cell.length_c   1.000
_cell.angle_alpha   90.00
_cell.angle_beta   90.00
_cell.angle_gamma   90.00
#
_symmetry.space_group_name_H-M   'P 1'
#
loop_
_entity.id
_entity.type
_entity.pdbx_description
1 polymer ?
#
loop_
_entity_poly.entity_id
_entity_poly.type
_entity_poly.pdbx_seq_one_letter_code
_entity_poly.pdbx_strand_id
1 'polypeptide(L)'
;MAELGTQLSNLASEPHGTTTWATGGSTIWQEMKKGFHIISKEFNLLSTRALQQAVREETMVCERLNLLLDVLVAHRILCERHERGVSADHQRALSTMLSLKKRQMQGVIRGTDSDTVEYLENKMVAQESVIANVELRNCFSLHCLHMETQLVHAHLEILATVLQSLVNVQIRGHSELAEVWKLIEPTIMKCLPEKSTNGSNGIS
;
A
#
# COMPACT_ATOMS: atom_id res chain seq x y z
N MET A 1 -0.81 5.86 23.77
CA MET A 1 -1.84 6.02 24.82
C MET A 1 -1.77 4.93 25.87
N ALA A 2 -1.59 3.65 25.51
CA ALA A 2 -1.35 2.58 26.50
C ALA A 2 -0.23 2.89 27.50
N GLU A 3 0.95 3.33 27.02
CA GLU A 3 2.07 3.70 27.90
C GLU A 3 1.70 4.81 28.89
N LEU A 4 1.05 5.88 28.41
CA LEU A 4 0.57 6.94 29.27
C LEU A 4 -0.46 6.43 30.30
N GLY A 5 -1.33 5.50 29.89
CA GLY A 5 -2.24 4.82 30.80
C GLY A 5 -1.50 4.07 31.91
N THR A 6 -0.44 3.33 31.57
CA THR A 6 0.43 2.65 32.54
C THR A 6 1.04 3.64 33.53
N GLN A 7 1.60 4.75 33.04
CA GLN A 7 2.20 5.78 33.90
C GLN A 7 1.17 6.41 34.86
N LEU A 8 -0.05 6.68 34.39
CA LEU A 8 -1.13 7.17 35.26
C LEU A 8 -1.54 6.15 36.32
N SER A 9 -1.55 4.85 35.99
CA SER A 9 -1.82 3.79 36.96
C SER A 9 -0.73 3.70 38.03
N ASN A 10 0.54 3.85 37.63
CA ASN A 10 1.68 3.88 38.55
C ASN A 10 1.59 5.10 39.49
N LEU A 11 1.29 6.28 38.96
CA LEU A 11 1.06 7.51 39.75
C LEU A 11 -0.13 7.35 40.72
N ALA A 12 -1.21 6.72 40.28
CA ALA A 12 -2.38 6.45 41.11
C ALA A 12 -2.07 5.52 42.29
N SER A 13 -1.20 4.52 42.07
CA SER A 13 -0.85 3.47 43.04
C SER A 13 0.31 3.82 43.96
N GLU A 14 1.01 4.94 43.73
CA GLU A 14 2.14 5.37 44.56
C GLU A 14 1.70 5.56 46.03
N PRO A 15 2.26 4.84 47.01
CA PRO A 15 1.89 5.01 48.41
C PRO A 15 2.28 6.41 48.92
N HIS A 16 1.45 7.01 49.76
CA HIS A 16 1.70 8.34 50.30
C HIS A 16 1.91 8.32 51.80
N GLY A 17 3.08 8.83 52.21
CA GLY A 17 3.43 9.05 53.61
C GLY A 17 3.06 10.44 54.14
N THR A 18 2.29 11.23 53.41
CA THR A 18 1.96 12.61 53.79
C THR A 18 0.78 12.64 54.77
N THR A 19 1.05 13.12 55.99
CA THR A 19 0.03 13.34 57.02
C THR A 19 -0.84 14.54 56.66
N THR A 20 -2.08 14.60 57.19
CA THR A 20 -3.01 15.74 56.98
C THR A 20 -2.40 17.09 57.35
N TRP A 21 -1.41 17.09 58.27
CA TRP A 21 -0.62 18.27 58.62
C TRP A 21 0.30 18.73 57.48
N ALA A 22 0.99 17.79 56.82
CA ALA A 22 1.93 18.09 55.73
C ALA A 22 1.24 18.62 54.47
N THR A 23 -0.02 18.25 54.22
CA THR A 23 -0.79 18.71 53.05
C THR A 23 -1.69 19.92 53.33
N GLY A 24 -1.68 20.45 54.56
CA GLY A 24 -2.59 21.52 54.98
C GLY A 24 -4.07 21.14 54.85
N GLY A 25 -4.41 19.84 54.94
CA GLY A 25 -5.77 19.33 54.74
C GLY A 25 -6.22 19.19 53.28
N SER A 26 -5.34 19.45 52.29
CA SER A 26 -5.70 19.34 50.87
C SER A 26 -5.98 17.88 50.45
N THR A 27 -7.12 17.67 49.79
CA THR A 27 -7.53 16.38 49.21
C THR A 27 -7.32 16.29 47.70
N ILE A 28 -6.84 17.37 47.07
CA ILE A 28 -6.73 17.51 45.60
C ILE A 28 -6.01 16.33 44.99
N TRP A 29 -4.87 15.95 45.55
CA TRP A 29 -4.08 14.84 45.02
C TRP A 29 -4.77 13.47 45.16
N GLN A 30 -5.54 13.25 46.22
CA GLN A 30 -6.34 12.02 46.37
C GLN A 30 -7.44 11.95 45.32
N GLU A 31 -8.07 13.08 44.99
CA GLU A 31 -9.05 13.17 43.90
C GLU A 31 -8.38 12.98 42.52
N MET A 32 -7.19 13.53 42.31
CA MET A 32 -6.40 13.31 41.09
C MET A 32 -6.04 11.83 40.90
N LYS A 33 -5.62 11.13 41.95
CA LYS A 33 -5.30 9.69 41.90
C LYS A 33 -6.50 8.83 41.49
N LYS A 34 -7.69 9.14 42.01
CA LYS A 34 -8.94 8.49 41.57
C LYS A 34 -9.17 8.73 40.08
N GLY A 35 -9.01 9.97 39.63
CA GLY A 35 -9.09 10.33 38.21
C GLY A 35 -8.09 9.57 37.35
N PHE A 36 -6.84 9.46 37.78
CA PHE A 36 -5.78 8.74 37.06
C PHE A 36 -6.08 7.27 36.85
N HIS A 37 -6.66 6.57 37.82
CA HIS A 37 -7.04 5.18 37.66
C HIS A 37 -8.14 5.00 36.59
N ILE A 38 -9.13 5.89 36.59
CA ILE A 38 -10.22 5.89 35.59
C ILE A 38 -9.65 6.23 34.21
N ILE A 39 -8.90 7.32 34.08
CA ILE A 39 -8.30 7.75 32.80
C ILE A 39 -7.34 6.69 32.25
N SER A 40 -6.56 6.02 33.12
CA SER A 40 -5.67 4.92 32.73
C SER A 40 -6.43 3.80 32.02
N LYS A 41 -7.57 3.37 32.58
CA LYS A 41 -8.44 2.35 31.98
C LYS A 41 -8.96 2.80 30.61
N GLU A 42 -9.44 4.03 30.50
CA GLU A 42 -9.96 4.55 29.24
C GLU A 42 -8.86 4.75 28.19
N PHE A 43 -7.63 5.09 28.59
CA PHE A 43 -6.47 5.14 27.67
C PHE A 43 -6.06 3.77 27.13
N ASN A 44 -6.19 2.71 27.93
CA ASN A 44 -6.01 1.34 27.46
C ASN A 44 -7.10 0.95 26.44
N LEU A 45 -8.36 1.34 26.71
CA LEU A 45 -9.46 1.15 25.76
C LEU A 45 -9.21 1.92 24.46
N LEU A 46 -8.81 3.19 24.54
CA LEU A 46 -8.47 4.02 23.39
C LEU A 46 -7.35 3.39 22.55
N SER A 47 -6.30 2.88 23.20
CA SER A 47 -5.21 2.17 22.52
C SER A 47 -5.69 0.89 21.82
N THR A 48 -6.62 0.17 22.44
CA THR A 48 -7.22 -1.04 21.86
C THR A 48 -8.06 -0.70 20.63
N ARG A 49 -8.86 0.37 20.68
CA ARG A 49 -9.66 0.84 19.54
C ARG A 49 -8.77 1.30 18.37
N ALA A 50 -7.70 2.03 18.67
CA ALA A 50 -6.73 2.44 17.65
C ALA A 50 -6.07 1.22 16.97
N LEU A 51 -5.69 0.19 17.74
CA LEU A 51 -5.14 -1.04 17.18
C LEU A 51 -6.17 -1.78 16.30
N GLN A 52 -7.42 -1.87 16.75
CA GLN A 52 -8.49 -2.48 15.95
C GLN A 52 -8.78 -1.72 14.67
N GLN A 53 -8.62 -0.38 14.66
CA GLN A 53 -8.70 0.41 13.44
C GLN A 53 -7.54 0.05 12.50
N ALA A 54 -6.30 0.02 12.99
CA ALA A 54 -5.13 -0.34 12.18
C ALA A 54 -5.26 -1.73 11.54
N VAL A 55 -5.77 -2.72 12.29
CA VAL A 55 -6.02 -4.07 11.75
C VAL A 55 -7.09 -4.05 10.65
N ARG A 56 -8.15 -3.24 10.80
CA ARG A 56 -9.18 -3.08 9.77
C ARG A 56 -8.62 -2.39 8.52
N GLU A 57 -7.78 -1.37 8.69
CA GLU A 57 -7.11 -0.71 7.57
C GLU A 57 -6.22 -1.71 6.82
N GLU A 58 -5.39 -2.47 7.53
CA GLU A 58 -4.51 -3.47 6.90
C GLU A 58 -5.31 -4.48 6.07
N THR A 59 -6.31 -5.10 6.67
CA THR A 59 -7.08 -6.19 6.03
C THR A 59 -8.05 -5.71 4.96
N MET A 60 -8.73 -4.57 5.17
CA MET A 60 -9.78 -4.11 4.26
C MET A 60 -9.26 -3.17 3.16
N VAL A 61 -8.09 -2.55 3.36
CA VAL A 61 -7.50 -1.57 2.45
C VAL A 61 -6.19 -2.09 1.89
N CYS A 62 -5.18 -2.34 2.74
CA CYS A 62 -3.82 -2.66 2.29
C CYS A 62 -3.77 -3.98 1.52
N GLU A 63 -4.33 -5.06 2.06
CA GLU A 63 -4.32 -6.38 1.40
C GLU A 63 -5.00 -6.34 0.02
N ARG A 64 -6.11 -5.60 -0.10
CA ARG A 64 -6.83 -5.46 -1.36
C ARG A 64 -6.07 -4.61 -2.39
N LEU A 65 -5.41 -3.54 -1.95
CA LEU A 65 -4.53 -2.76 -2.80
C LEU A 65 -3.33 -3.57 -3.28
N ASN A 66 -2.75 -4.39 -2.41
CA ASN A 66 -1.64 -5.26 -2.76
C ASN A 66 -2.04 -6.27 -3.84
N LEU A 67 -3.23 -6.87 -3.74
CA LEU A 67 -3.75 -7.74 -4.81
C LEU A 67 -3.83 -7.02 -6.16
N LEU A 68 -4.37 -5.80 -6.20
CA LEU A 68 -4.43 -5.01 -7.43
C LEU A 68 -3.03 -4.67 -7.95
N LEU A 69 -2.12 -4.31 -7.05
CA LEU A 69 -0.72 -4.02 -7.40
C LEU A 69 -0.04 -5.24 -8.02
N ASP A 70 -0.22 -6.42 -7.44
CA ASP A 70 0.36 -7.67 -7.95
C ASP A 70 -0.11 -7.97 -9.38
N VAL A 71 -1.41 -7.82 -9.65
CA VAL A 71 -1.98 -7.99 -10.99
C VAL A 71 -1.39 -6.98 -11.99
N LEU A 72 -1.29 -5.70 -11.61
CA LEU A 72 -0.73 -4.66 -12.47
C LEU A 72 0.76 -4.88 -12.74
N VAL A 73 1.52 -5.30 -11.74
CA VAL A 73 2.95 -5.60 -11.85
C VAL A 73 3.17 -6.82 -12.74
N ALA A 74 2.39 -7.88 -12.55
CA ALA A 74 2.44 -9.07 -13.41
C ALA A 74 2.17 -8.72 -14.88
N HIS A 75 1.13 -7.92 -15.13
CA HIS A 75 0.81 -7.43 -16.47
C HIS A 75 1.97 -6.62 -17.08
N ARG A 76 2.54 -5.66 -16.34
CA ARG A 76 3.71 -4.88 -16.79
C ARG A 76 4.89 -5.78 -17.15
N ILE A 77 5.23 -6.75 -16.29
CA ILE A 77 6.33 -7.68 -16.52
C ILE A 77 6.08 -8.51 -17.79
N LEU A 78 4.83 -8.93 -18.04
CA LEU A 78 4.46 -9.65 -19.24
C LEU A 78 4.65 -8.79 -20.50
N CYS A 79 4.23 -7.53 -20.47
CA CYS A 79 4.45 -6.56 -21.56
C CYS A 79 5.95 -6.39 -21.86
N GLU A 80 6.76 -6.12 -20.83
CA GLU A 80 8.22 -5.95 -21.00
C GLU A 80 8.88 -7.21 -21.58
N ARG A 81 8.45 -8.40 -21.14
CA ARG A 81 8.97 -9.67 -21.66
C ARG A 81 8.60 -9.90 -23.12
N HIS A 82 7.38 -9.54 -23.51
CA HIS A 82 6.95 -9.63 -24.90
C HIS A 82 7.76 -8.67 -25.79
N GLU A 83 7.90 -7.42 -25.39
CA GLU A 83 8.64 -6.41 -26.14
C GLU A 83 10.11 -6.78 -26.31
N ARG A 84 10.81 -7.06 -25.20
CA ARG A 84 12.26 -7.31 -25.20
C ARG A 84 12.63 -8.70 -25.73
N GLY A 85 11.72 -9.66 -25.66
CA GLY A 85 11.93 -11.02 -26.12
C GLY A 85 11.32 -11.26 -27.49
N VAL A 86 10.03 -11.53 -27.50
CA VAL A 86 9.34 -12.11 -28.67
C VAL A 86 9.22 -11.10 -29.82
N SER A 87 8.83 -9.86 -29.53
CA SER A 87 8.71 -8.80 -30.53
C SER A 87 10.07 -8.44 -31.12
N ALA A 88 11.10 -8.29 -30.28
CA ALA A 88 12.47 -8.04 -30.71
C ALA A 88 13.03 -9.15 -31.61
N ASP A 89 12.79 -10.42 -31.26
CA ASP A 89 13.22 -11.56 -32.07
C ASP A 89 12.49 -11.60 -33.43
N HIS A 90 11.19 -11.28 -33.45
CA HIS A 90 10.41 -11.20 -34.69
C HIS A 90 10.95 -10.10 -35.62
N GLN A 91 11.20 -8.91 -35.08
CA GLN A 91 11.82 -7.81 -35.84
C GLN A 91 13.21 -8.18 -36.37
N ARG A 92 14.04 -8.87 -35.57
CA ARG A 92 15.37 -9.32 -35.98
C ARG A 92 15.30 -10.34 -37.12
N ALA A 93 14.34 -11.27 -37.06
CA ALA A 93 14.12 -12.27 -38.10
C ALA A 93 13.70 -11.62 -39.43
N LEU A 94 12.80 -10.63 -39.39
CA LEU A 94 12.37 -9.86 -40.56
C LEU A 94 13.52 -9.02 -41.14
N SER A 95 14.29 -8.34 -40.28
CA SER A 95 15.46 -7.56 -40.71
C SER A 95 16.51 -8.42 -41.43
N THR A 96 16.74 -9.63 -40.91
CA THR A 96 17.65 -10.60 -41.54
C THR A 96 17.16 -10.99 -42.92
N MET A 97 15.87 -11.29 -43.09
CA MET A 97 15.26 -11.58 -44.40
C MET A 97 15.41 -10.41 -45.38
N LEU A 98 15.14 -9.19 -44.94
CA LEU A 98 15.33 -7.99 -45.77
C LEU A 98 16.78 -7.85 -46.24
N SER A 99 17.75 -8.14 -45.37
CA SER A 99 19.18 -8.12 -45.72
C SER A 99 19.54 -9.19 -46.76
N LEU A 100 18.97 -10.39 -46.66
CA LEU A 100 19.19 -11.48 -47.62
C LEU A 100 18.60 -11.13 -48.99
N LYS A 101 17.35 -10.65 -49.03
CA LYS A 101 16.70 -10.19 -50.28
C LYS A 101 17.50 -9.09 -50.98
N LYS A 102 18.02 -8.12 -50.21
CA LYS A 102 18.88 -7.05 -50.76
C LYS A 102 20.16 -7.60 -51.38
N ARG A 103 20.82 -8.56 -50.71
CA ARG A 103 22.05 -9.19 -51.23
C ARG A 103 21.78 -10.00 -52.49
N GLN A 104 20.68 -10.76 -52.53
CA GLN A 104 20.27 -11.51 -53.72
C GLN A 104 20.07 -10.57 -54.91
N MET A 105 19.28 -9.50 -54.74
CA MET A 105 19.02 -8.51 -55.79
C MET A 105 20.31 -7.86 -56.32
N GLN A 106 21.22 -7.48 -55.43
CA GLN A 106 22.53 -6.94 -55.82
C GLN A 106 23.39 -7.97 -56.56
N GLY A 107 23.32 -9.24 -56.16
CA GLY A 107 24.05 -10.33 -56.82
C GLY A 107 23.56 -10.58 -58.25
N VAL A 108 22.25 -10.56 -58.46
CA VAL A 108 21.62 -10.71 -59.78
C VAL A 108 22.02 -9.56 -60.72
N ILE A 109 21.97 -8.30 -60.24
CA ILE A 109 22.34 -7.13 -61.05
C ILE A 109 23.83 -7.14 -61.45
N ARG A 110 24.70 -7.66 -60.57
CA ARG A 110 26.15 -7.70 -60.79
C ARG A 110 26.63 -8.91 -61.63
N GLY A 111 25.71 -9.80 -62.03
CA GLY A 111 26.06 -11.01 -62.78
C GLY A 111 26.87 -12.02 -61.95
N THR A 112 26.53 -12.17 -60.66
CA THR A 112 27.20 -13.14 -59.77
C THR A 112 26.85 -14.58 -60.18
N ASP A 113 27.78 -15.53 -60.01
CA ASP A 113 27.62 -16.93 -60.43
C ASP A 113 26.35 -17.60 -59.87
N SER A 114 25.73 -18.45 -60.69
CA SER A 114 24.45 -19.12 -60.39
C SER A 114 24.45 -19.85 -59.04
N ASP A 115 25.54 -20.55 -58.72
CA ASP A 115 25.67 -21.31 -57.46
C ASP A 115 25.58 -20.41 -56.21
N THR A 116 26.05 -19.16 -56.32
CA THR A 116 25.96 -18.19 -55.21
C THR A 116 24.56 -17.64 -55.02
N VAL A 117 23.79 -17.51 -56.10
CA VAL A 117 22.39 -17.08 -56.07
C VAL A 117 21.53 -18.20 -55.47
N GLU A 118 21.72 -19.44 -55.90
CA GLU A 118 21.03 -20.63 -55.35
C GLU A 118 21.32 -20.80 -53.84
N TYR A 119 22.56 -20.59 -53.41
CA TYR A 119 22.90 -20.61 -51.99
C TYR A 119 22.14 -19.55 -51.17
N LEU A 120 21.98 -18.33 -51.72
CA LEU A 120 21.21 -17.26 -51.07
C LEU A 120 19.72 -17.60 -51.01
N GLU A 121 19.17 -18.22 -52.05
CA GLU A 121 17.77 -18.68 -52.07
C GLU A 121 17.52 -19.73 -50.99
N ASN A 122 18.40 -20.74 -50.87
CA ASN A 122 18.31 -21.74 -49.81
C ASN A 122 18.35 -21.11 -48.40
N LYS A 123 19.19 -20.08 -48.20
CA LYS A 123 19.20 -19.32 -46.93
C LYS A 123 17.92 -18.54 -46.69
N MET A 124 17.32 -17.98 -47.73
CA MET A 124 16.05 -17.26 -47.62
C MET A 124 14.93 -18.23 -47.25
N VAL A 125 14.82 -19.39 -47.90
CA VAL A 125 13.83 -20.42 -47.54
C VAL A 125 13.98 -20.85 -46.08
N ALA A 126 15.21 -21.07 -45.61
CA ALA A 126 15.45 -21.37 -44.19
C ALA A 126 15.00 -20.22 -43.27
N GLN A 127 15.25 -18.96 -43.67
CA GLN A 127 14.83 -17.79 -42.90
C GLN A 127 13.30 -17.59 -42.89
N GLU A 128 12.57 -18.00 -43.92
CA GLU A 128 11.09 -17.99 -43.93
C GLU A 128 10.53 -18.92 -42.85
N SER A 129 11.13 -20.10 -42.69
CA SER A 129 10.77 -21.04 -41.62
C SER A 129 10.98 -20.43 -40.23
N VAL A 130 12.11 -19.73 -40.02
CA VAL A 130 12.39 -19.01 -38.76
C VAL A 130 11.36 -17.93 -38.51
N ILE A 131 11.03 -17.11 -39.52
CA ILE A 131 10.02 -16.05 -39.41
C ILE A 131 8.67 -16.64 -39.01
N ALA A 132 8.20 -17.69 -39.70
CA ALA A 132 6.92 -18.32 -39.40
C ALA A 132 6.85 -18.85 -37.96
N ASN A 133 7.94 -19.45 -37.46
CA ASN A 133 8.01 -19.92 -36.08
C ASN A 133 7.93 -18.77 -35.07
N VAL A 134 8.71 -17.71 -35.29
CA VAL A 134 8.73 -16.55 -34.39
C VAL A 134 7.42 -15.78 -34.45
N GLU A 135 6.78 -15.70 -35.61
CA GLU A 135 5.44 -15.12 -35.79
C GLU A 135 4.37 -15.87 -34.99
N LEU A 136 4.39 -17.21 -35.01
CA LEU A 136 3.48 -18.01 -34.20
C LEU A 136 3.65 -17.74 -32.70
N ARG A 137 4.91 -17.65 -32.23
CA ARG A 137 5.22 -17.29 -30.85
C ARG A 137 4.76 -15.88 -30.50
N ASN A 138 4.87 -14.94 -31.43
CA ASN A 138 4.39 -13.56 -31.27
C ASN A 138 2.87 -13.51 -31.13
N CYS A 139 2.14 -14.17 -32.02
CA CYS A 139 0.67 -14.25 -31.97
C CYS A 139 0.19 -14.88 -30.65
N PHE A 140 0.80 -15.98 -30.22
CA PHE A 140 0.48 -16.61 -28.94
C PHE A 140 0.75 -15.66 -27.75
N SER A 141 1.89 -14.98 -27.75
CA SER A 141 2.25 -14.05 -26.66
C SER A 141 1.31 -12.84 -26.61
N LEU A 142 0.88 -12.32 -27.75
CA LEU A 142 -0.13 -11.25 -27.84
C LEU A 142 -1.49 -11.72 -27.32
N HIS A 143 -1.87 -12.97 -27.58
CA HIS A 143 -3.08 -13.55 -26.99
C HIS A 143 -3.00 -13.62 -25.47
N CYS A 144 -1.86 -14.07 -24.91
CA CYS A 144 -1.64 -14.06 -23.46
C CYS A 144 -1.71 -12.64 -22.88
N LEU A 145 -1.10 -11.66 -23.55
CA LEU A 145 -1.17 -10.25 -23.14
C LEU A 145 -2.62 -9.75 -23.11
N HIS A 146 -3.40 -10.07 -24.13
CA HIS A 146 -4.81 -9.68 -24.19
C HIS A 146 -5.61 -10.26 -23.03
N MET A 147 -5.43 -11.56 -22.72
CA MET A 147 -6.08 -12.20 -21.58
C MET A 147 -5.67 -11.55 -20.25
N GLU A 148 -4.40 -11.21 -20.09
CA GLU A 148 -3.90 -10.53 -18.89
C GLU A 148 -4.46 -9.09 -18.78
N THR A 149 -4.59 -8.36 -19.89
CA THR A 149 -5.25 -7.05 -19.91
C THR A 149 -6.70 -7.16 -19.47
N GLN A 150 -7.44 -8.19 -19.92
CA GLN A 150 -8.80 -8.44 -19.44
C GLN A 150 -8.84 -8.70 -17.93
N LEU A 151 -7.87 -9.48 -17.41
CA LEU A 151 -7.74 -9.74 -15.98
C LEU A 151 -7.53 -8.45 -15.18
N VAL A 152 -6.66 -7.56 -15.66
CA VAL A 152 -6.47 -6.22 -15.08
C VAL A 152 -7.80 -5.47 -15.02
N HIS A 153 -8.53 -5.41 -16.13
CA HIS A 153 -9.83 -4.71 -16.17
C HIS A 153 -10.86 -5.30 -15.20
N ALA A 154 -10.90 -6.63 -15.05
CA ALA A 154 -11.77 -7.28 -14.08
C ALA A 154 -11.43 -6.92 -12.62
N HIS A 155 -10.17 -6.57 -12.33
CA HIS A 155 -9.72 -6.20 -10.99
C HIS A 155 -9.76 -4.69 -10.71
N LEU A 156 -10.01 -3.82 -11.71
CA LEU A 156 -10.03 -2.37 -11.49
C LEU A 156 -11.12 -1.92 -10.50
N GLU A 157 -12.23 -2.65 -10.40
CA GLU A 157 -13.29 -2.36 -9.41
C GLU A 157 -12.81 -2.46 -7.96
N ILE A 158 -11.71 -3.18 -7.71
CA ILE A 158 -11.07 -3.24 -6.39
C ILE A 158 -10.71 -1.84 -5.91
N LEU A 159 -10.27 -0.93 -6.80
CA LEU A 159 -9.92 0.43 -6.41
C LEU A 159 -11.11 1.19 -5.81
N ALA A 160 -12.29 1.11 -6.45
CA ALA A 160 -13.50 1.74 -5.94
C ALA A 160 -13.91 1.13 -4.60
N THR A 161 -13.84 -0.19 -4.48
CA THR A 161 -14.18 -0.93 -3.26
C THR A 161 -13.22 -0.59 -2.11
N VAL A 162 -11.92 -0.43 -2.40
CA VAL A 162 -10.90 -0.02 -1.42
C VAL A 162 -11.17 1.39 -0.93
N LEU A 163 -11.42 2.34 -1.83
CA LEU A 163 -11.70 3.73 -1.45
C LEU A 163 -12.93 3.81 -0.55
N GLN A 164 -13.99 3.09 -0.88
CA GLN A 164 -15.19 3.00 -0.05
C GLN A 164 -14.88 2.37 1.31
N SER A 165 -14.08 1.30 1.33
CA SER A 165 -13.69 0.61 2.57
C SER A 165 -12.84 1.51 3.46
N LEU A 166 -11.89 2.26 2.89
CA LEU A 166 -11.06 3.22 3.60
C LEU A 166 -11.92 4.28 4.29
N VAL A 167 -12.83 4.91 3.56
CA VAL A 167 -13.74 5.93 4.14
C VAL A 167 -14.55 5.33 5.29
N ASN A 168 -15.11 4.15 5.11
CA ASN A 168 -15.91 3.49 6.15
C ASN A 168 -15.08 3.13 7.39
N VAL A 169 -13.85 2.63 7.20
CA VAL A 169 -12.94 2.29 8.30
C VAL A 169 -12.53 3.54 9.06
N GLN A 170 -12.21 4.64 8.37
CA GLN A 170 -11.86 5.92 9.00
C GLN A 170 -13.03 6.52 9.79
N ILE A 171 -14.23 6.58 9.20
CA ILE A 171 -15.43 7.08 9.88
C ILE A 171 -15.69 6.29 11.16
N ARG A 172 -15.65 4.95 11.06
CA ARG A 172 -15.91 4.07 12.19
C ARG A 172 -14.82 4.20 13.26
N GLY A 173 -13.55 4.18 12.87
CA GLY A 173 -12.41 4.30 13.77
C GLY A 173 -12.44 5.62 14.55
N HIS A 174 -12.60 6.74 13.85
CA HIS A 174 -12.72 8.06 14.49
C HIS A 174 -13.94 8.16 15.42
N SER A 175 -15.08 7.62 15.01
CA SER A 175 -16.27 7.57 15.88
C SER A 175 -16.00 6.78 17.15
N GLU A 176 -15.41 5.58 17.04
CA GLU A 176 -15.08 4.75 18.20
C GLU A 176 -14.07 5.42 19.14
N LEU A 177 -13.08 6.13 18.61
CA LEU A 177 -12.12 6.89 19.42
C LEU A 177 -12.80 8.09 20.10
N ALA A 178 -13.66 8.81 19.39
CA ALA A 178 -14.39 9.96 19.92
C ALA A 178 -15.29 9.56 21.09
N GLU A 179 -15.97 8.41 21.03
CA GLU A 179 -16.76 7.90 22.15
C GLU A 179 -15.91 7.64 23.40
N VAL A 180 -14.69 7.12 23.25
CA VAL A 180 -13.78 6.95 24.39
C VAL A 180 -13.34 8.31 24.96
N TRP A 181 -13.06 9.29 24.11
CA TRP A 181 -12.73 10.64 24.56
C TRP A 181 -13.84 11.30 25.37
N LYS A 182 -15.11 11.09 24.98
CA LYS A 182 -16.28 11.55 25.77
C LYS A 182 -16.39 10.90 27.15
N LEU A 183 -15.83 9.70 27.35
CA LEU A 183 -15.75 9.07 28.68
C LEU A 183 -14.65 9.70 29.56
N ILE A 184 -13.57 10.15 28.93
CA ILE A 184 -12.40 10.72 29.62
C ILE A 184 -12.65 12.16 30.07
N GLU A 185 -13.26 12.98 29.21
CA GLU A 185 -13.55 14.40 29.44
C GLU A 185 -14.14 14.73 30.83
N PRO A 186 -15.26 14.10 31.28
CA PRO A 186 -15.84 14.43 32.58
C PRO A 186 -14.92 14.06 33.75
N THR A 187 -14.07 13.05 33.61
CA THR A 187 -13.11 12.65 34.64
C THR A 187 -12.01 13.71 34.79
N ILE A 188 -11.54 14.25 33.67
CA ILE A 188 -10.58 15.37 33.66
C ILE A 188 -11.20 16.60 34.34
N MET A 189 -12.42 16.99 33.96
CA MET A 189 -13.09 18.16 34.54
C MET A 189 -13.37 18.03 36.04
N LYS A 190 -13.66 16.82 36.52
CA LYS A 190 -14.01 16.58 37.93
C LYS A 190 -12.78 16.40 38.83
N CYS A 191 -11.74 15.73 38.33
CA CYS A 191 -10.61 15.28 39.15
C CYS A 191 -9.36 16.15 39.00
N LEU A 192 -9.30 17.05 38.02
CA LEU A 192 -8.22 18.03 37.90
C LEU A 192 -8.75 19.42 38.33
N PRO A 193 -8.01 20.15 39.18
CA PRO A 193 -8.45 21.47 39.63
C PRO A 193 -8.57 22.42 38.44
N GLU A 194 -9.73 23.08 38.30
CA GLU A 194 -9.84 24.24 37.41
C GLU A 194 -8.90 25.34 37.90
N LYS A 195 -8.25 26.04 36.96
CA LYS A 195 -7.37 27.18 37.26
C LYS A 195 -8.13 28.16 38.16
N SER A 196 -7.69 28.33 39.41
CA SER A 196 -8.21 29.38 40.29
C SER A 196 -7.77 30.74 39.75
N THR A 197 -8.59 31.37 38.90
CA THR A 197 -8.55 32.83 38.72
C THR A 197 -9.20 33.48 39.93
N ASN A 198 -8.54 33.43 41.09
CA ASN A 198 -8.88 34.24 42.25
C ASN A 198 -7.61 34.50 43.05
N GLY A 199 -7.00 35.66 42.80
CA GLY A 199 -5.75 36.03 43.44
C GLY A 199 -5.23 37.39 43.01
N SER A 200 -5.98 38.46 43.26
CA SER A 200 -5.42 39.79 43.51
C SER A 200 -6.47 40.69 44.17
N ASN A 201 -6.70 40.46 45.47
CA ASN A 201 -7.10 41.56 46.35
C ASN A 201 -5.89 42.50 46.50
N GLY A 202 -5.97 43.68 45.90
CA GLY A 202 -5.07 44.80 46.18
C GLY A 202 -5.83 45.81 47.03
N ILE A 203 -5.46 45.85 48.31
CA ILE A 203 -5.86 46.82 49.32
C ILE A 203 -5.53 48.24 48.84
N SER A 204 -6.50 49.16 48.92
CA SER A 204 -6.32 50.58 49.26
C SER A 204 -7.66 51.16 49.72
#